data_AF-A0A367JT82-F1
#
_entry.id   AF-A0A367JT82-F1
#
_cell.length_a   1.000
_cell.length_b   1.000
_cell.length_c   1.000
_cell.angle_alpha   90.00
_cell.angle_beta   90.00
_cell.angle_gamma   90.00
#
_symmetry.space_group_name_H-M   'P 1'
#
loop_
_entity.id
_entity.type
_entity.pdbx_description
1 polymer ?
#
loop_
_entity_poly.entity_id
_entity_poly.type
_entity_poly.pdbx_seq_one_letter_code
_entity_poly.pdbx_strand_id
1 'polypeptide(L)'
;MTNLPKELYYLDDNFSIRSLRKYQLKEILAAHHIPYLRSITRNDLIHLFKKHIEPRKEEIIAAYQKKQQEQPLPIEEYGRGHRAVQKPTRFEDEVKEVKKDKDGFAIPSVPKRAPFNPEDSFGESEVESTPIPRKEPKKQQQKVLVHPPKTKKPKKKVQFNPDDSFASEGSDDDYTEPIELDDEQDIGEIDKEELVLLYKDQAVPAETLAKPYPIKTRSQKLAEARQHLLLWKTILKRIGYGLCIVYMVVGIVGLSITAYARQQNGYCTNHPIHPKNVSFLFSLLPSPCIPCPDHGVCTEDELICDPLYEKKTPFYNIGHRLPIADDCIHNSVLGKYVAQVERKIKQQLAIKQGELACQHLLAHPDSTDAPVGKVLVKDVLSNIKAFVELHLPQDRIEEIMVIALSAVLEDPKIHYWE
;
A
#
# COMPACT_ATOMS: atom_id res chain seq x y z
N MET A 1 25.18 3.09 18.43
CA MET A 1 24.18 2.62 17.46
C MET A 1 24.38 3.43 16.19
N THR A 2 25.04 2.85 15.21
CA THR A 2 25.14 3.46 13.88
C THR A 2 23.73 3.46 13.29
N ASN A 3 23.25 4.62 12.85
CA ASN A 3 21.96 4.73 12.18
C ASN A 3 22.09 4.09 10.79
N LEU A 4 22.02 2.76 10.71
CA LEU A 4 21.95 2.08 9.44
C LEU A 4 20.57 2.34 8.81
N PRO A 5 20.53 2.65 7.50
CA PRO A 5 19.28 2.73 6.76
C PRO A 5 18.50 1.43 6.87
N LYS A 6 17.17 1.54 6.81
CA LYS A 6 16.26 0.37 6.84
C LYS A 6 16.56 -0.66 5.75
N GLU A 7 17.18 -0.25 4.64
CA GLU A 7 17.58 -1.13 3.53
C GLU A 7 18.78 -2.03 3.85
N LEU A 8 19.62 -1.65 4.82
CA LEU A 8 20.86 -2.35 5.20
C LEU A 8 20.77 -2.99 6.58
N TYR A 9 19.56 -3.21 7.12
CA TYR A 9 19.34 -3.75 8.47
C TYR A 9 20.02 -5.10 8.72
N TYR A 10 20.21 -5.91 7.67
CA TYR A 10 20.88 -7.22 7.76
C TYR A 10 22.40 -7.13 7.96
N LEU A 11 22.97 -5.92 7.91
CA LEU A 11 24.38 -5.65 8.20
C LEU A 11 24.59 -5.16 9.64
N ASP A 12 23.57 -5.13 10.51
CA ASP A 12 23.79 -4.81 11.93
C ASP A 12 24.58 -5.94 12.63
N ASP A 13 25.49 -5.60 13.55
CA ASP A 13 26.27 -6.57 14.34
C ASP A 13 25.38 -7.46 15.20
N ASN A 14 24.23 -6.93 15.63
CA ASN A 14 23.26 -7.66 16.45
C ASN A 14 22.27 -8.47 15.61
N PHE A 15 22.35 -8.41 14.28
CA PHE A 15 21.38 -9.06 13.41
C PHE A 15 21.74 -10.53 13.16
N SER A 16 20.85 -11.43 13.57
CA SER A 16 21.00 -12.86 13.27
C SER A 16 20.51 -13.19 11.86
N ILE A 17 21.44 -13.65 11.01
CA ILE A 17 21.15 -14.14 9.63
C ILE A 17 20.11 -15.28 9.65
N ARG A 18 20.05 -16.05 10.75
CA ARG A 18 19.06 -17.13 10.93
C ARG A 18 17.62 -16.62 11.10
N SER A 19 17.41 -15.33 11.34
CA SER A 19 16.07 -14.75 11.39
C SER A 19 15.47 -14.51 9.99
N LEU A 20 16.32 -14.44 8.95
CA LEU A 20 15.87 -14.18 7.58
C LEU A 20 15.14 -15.38 6.96
N ARG A 21 14.02 -15.08 6.30
CA ARG A 21 13.28 -16.04 5.47
C ARG A 21 14.02 -16.31 4.16
N LYS A 22 13.77 -17.47 3.54
CA LYS A 22 14.45 -17.91 2.30
C LYS A 22 14.35 -16.89 1.16
N TYR A 23 13.22 -16.20 1.00
CA TYR A 23 13.05 -15.18 -0.04
C TYR A 23 13.87 -13.91 0.22
N GLN A 24 13.99 -13.48 1.48
CA GLN A 24 14.79 -12.30 1.85
C GLN A 24 16.28 -12.55 1.58
N LEU A 25 16.77 -13.75 1.88
CA LEU A 25 18.14 -14.15 1.54
C LEU A 25 18.40 -14.09 0.03
N LYS A 26 17.44 -14.54 -0.79
CA LYS A 26 17.53 -14.46 -2.26
C LYS A 26 17.55 -13.02 -2.75
N GLU A 27 16.68 -12.18 -2.21
CA GLU A 27 16.60 -10.75 -2.52
C GLU A 27 17.90 -10.02 -2.17
N ILE A 28 18.45 -10.26 -0.98
CA ILE A 28 19.72 -9.66 -0.54
C ILE A 28 20.89 -10.13 -1.42
N LEU A 29 20.99 -11.44 -1.70
CA LEU A 29 22.05 -11.95 -2.60
C LEU A 29 21.92 -11.38 -4.01
N ALA A 30 20.70 -11.21 -4.52
CA ALA A 30 20.44 -10.59 -5.82
C ALA A 30 20.81 -9.10 -5.84
N ALA A 31 20.50 -8.36 -4.78
CA ALA A 31 20.87 -6.94 -4.62
C ALA A 31 22.39 -6.73 -4.61
N HIS A 32 23.16 -7.71 -4.12
CA HIS A 32 24.62 -7.72 -4.14
C HIS A 32 25.24 -8.41 -5.36
N HIS A 33 24.42 -8.73 -6.37
CA HIS A 33 24.85 -9.41 -7.60
C HIS A 33 25.57 -10.75 -7.37
N ILE A 34 25.21 -11.50 -6.33
CA ILE A 34 25.77 -12.82 -6.03
C ILE A 34 24.90 -13.89 -6.72
N PRO A 35 25.42 -14.63 -7.72
CA PRO A 35 24.66 -15.65 -8.41
C PRO A 35 24.37 -16.84 -7.48
N TYR A 36 23.15 -17.37 -7.56
CA TYR A 36 22.73 -18.58 -6.84
C TYR A 36 21.83 -19.46 -7.71
N LEU A 37 21.75 -20.75 -7.39
CA LEU A 37 20.89 -21.71 -8.10
C LEU A 37 19.41 -21.54 -7.72
N ARG A 38 18.49 -21.72 -8.67
CA ARG A 38 17.04 -21.52 -8.41
C ARG A 38 16.50 -22.42 -7.28
N SER A 39 16.99 -23.66 -7.20
CA SER A 39 16.59 -24.71 -6.26
C SER A 39 17.44 -24.80 -4.97
N ILE A 40 18.29 -23.80 -4.70
CA ILE A 40 19.20 -23.81 -3.54
C ILE A 40 18.47 -23.91 -2.18
N THR A 41 19.07 -24.64 -1.24
CA THR A 41 18.52 -24.79 0.12
C THR A 41 18.71 -23.50 0.94
N ARG A 42 17.97 -23.36 2.05
CA ARG A 42 18.12 -22.18 2.93
C ARG A 42 19.51 -22.14 3.57
N ASN A 43 20.06 -23.29 3.95
CA ASN A 43 21.37 -23.38 4.59
C ASN A 43 22.49 -22.97 3.62
N ASP A 44 22.40 -23.37 2.36
CA ASP A 44 23.36 -22.96 1.32
C ASP A 44 23.29 -21.44 1.05
N LEU A 45 22.09 -20.84 1.08
CA LEU A 45 21.94 -19.38 0.98
C LEU A 45 22.60 -18.65 2.15
N ILE A 46 22.45 -19.17 3.37
CA ILE A 46 23.15 -18.65 4.55
C ILE A 46 24.66 -18.78 4.37
N HIS A 47 25.14 -19.91 3.85
CA HIS A 47 26.57 -20.11 3.58
C HIS A 47 27.10 -19.14 2.52
N LEU A 48 26.35 -18.90 1.43
CA LEU A 48 26.71 -17.90 0.42
C LEU A 48 26.74 -16.48 1.00
N PHE A 49 25.76 -16.13 1.85
CA PHE A 49 25.73 -14.84 2.54
C PHE A 49 26.98 -14.65 3.40
N LYS A 50 27.31 -15.63 4.27
CA LYS A 50 28.51 -15.57 5.11
C LYS A 50 29.79 -15.51 4.30
N LYS A 51 29.86 -16.24 3.19
CA LYS A 51 31.05 -16.30 2.33
C LYS A 51 31.29 -14.99 1.56
N HIS A 52 30.25 -14.32 1.08
CA HIS A 52 30.39 -13.20 0.14
C HIS A 52 30.00 -11.82 0.69
N ILE A 53 29.06 -11.75 1.63
CA ILE A 53 28.53 -10.48 2.16
C ILE A 53 29.22 -10.12 3.48
N GLU A 54 29.36 -11.07 4.39
CA GLU A 54 29.97 -10.84 5.72
C GLU A 54 31.39 -10.23 5.65
N PRO A 55 32.34 -10.71 4.83
CA PRO A 55 33.66 -10.10 4.72
C PRO A 55 33.65 -8.72 4.02
N ARG A 56 32.59 -8.41 3.26
CA ARG A 56 32.42 -7.13 2.55
C ARG A 56 31.50 -6.16 3.28
N LYS A 57 31.08 -6.48 4.50
CA LYS A 57 30.14 -5.69 5.30
C LYS A 57 30.58 -4.24 5.42
N GLU A 58 31.84 -4.00 5.80
CA GLU A 58 32.37 -2.65 5.98
C GLU A 58 32.46 -1.87 4.66
N GLU A 59 32.85 -2.55 3.57
CA GLU A 59 32.90 -1.98 2.21
C GLU A 59 31.52 -1.52 1.74
N ILE A 60 30.48 -2.33 1.98
CA ILE A 60 29.10 -2.01 1.59
C ILE A 60 28.59 -0.79 2.37
N ILE A 61 28.86 -0.74 3.69
CA ILE A 61 28.45 0.39 4.54
C ILE A 61 29.16 1.68 4.08
N ALA A 62 30.46 1.63 3.81
CA ALA A 62 31.23 2.77 3.35
C ALA A 62 30.75 3.27 1.97
N ALA A 63 30.48 2.36 1.03
CA ALA A 63 29.95 2.71 -0.30
C ALA A 63 28.57 3.38 -0.21
N TYR A 64 27.71 2.93 0.70
CA TYR A 64 26.41 3.55 0.91
C TYR A 64 26.52 4.95 1.51
N GLN A 65 27.38 5.14 2.53
CA GLN A 65 27.64 6.45 3.13
C GLN A 65 28.20 7.43 2.10
N LYS A 66 29.10 6.98 1.23
CA LYS A 66 29.64 7.78 0.12
C LYS A 66 28.55 8.21 -0.85
N LYS A 67 27.63 7.32 -1.24
CA LYS A 67 26.48 7.67 -2.09
C LYS A 67 25.55 8.69 -1.44
N GLN A 68 25.33 8.62 -0.13
CA GLN A 68 24.54 9.63 0.57
C GLN A 68 25.22 11.01 0.61
N GLN A 69 26.56 11.06 0.67
CA GLN A 69 27.31 12.32 0.58
C GLN A 69 27.34 12.89 -0.84
N GLU A 70 27.37 12.03 -1.86
CA GLU A 70 27.38 12.43 -3.27
C GLU A 70 26.00 12.77 -3.82
N GLN A 71 24.91 12.34 -3.18
CA GLN A 71 23.59 12.83 -3.53
C GLN A 71 23.58 14.34 -3.26
N PRO A 72 23.48 15.18 -4.32
CA PRO A 72 23.43 16.60 -4.14
C PRO A 72 22.29 16.87 -3.18
N LEU A 73 22.58 17.61 -2.10
CA LEU A 73 21.58 18.08 -1.15
C LEU A 73 20.33 18.43 -1.97
N PRO A 74 19.15 17.87 -1.64
CA PRO A 74 17.91 18.29 -2.27
C PRO A 74 17.98 19.81 -2.21
N ILE A 75 18.07 20.45 -3.38
CA ILE A 75 18.07 21.90 -3.44
C ILE A 75 16.74 22.22 -2.79
N GLU A 76 16.79 22.61 -1.51
CA GLU A 76 15.65 23.15 -0.80
C GLU A 76 15.27 24.32 -1.67
N GLU A 77 14.25 24.08 -2.50
CA GLU A 77 13.59 25.05 -3.33
C GLU A 77 12.87 25.95 -2.33
N TYR A 78 13.66 26.78 -1.66
CA TYR A 78 13.20 27.87 -0.84
C TYR A 78 12.38 28.73 -1.77
N GLY A 79 11.07 28.60 -1.63
CA GLY A 79 10.09 29.51 -2.17
C GLY A 79 10.52 30.94 -1.90
N ARG A 80 11.16 31.53 -2.88
CA ARG A 80 11.23 32.97 -3.09
C ARG A 80 10.96 33.17 -4.56
N GLY A 81 9.70 33.49 -4.85
CA GLY A 81 9.36 34.11 -6.11
C GLY A 81 10.32 35.28 -6.34
N HIS A 82 11.05 35.24 -7.44
CA HIS A 82 11.41 36.43 -8.19
C HIS A 82 11.94 36.03 -9.56
N ARG A 83 11.33 36.69 -10.56
CA ARG A 83 11.93 37.24 -11.77
C ARG A 83 12.91 36.35 -12.52
N ALA A 84 12.53 36.09 -13.77
CA ALA A 84 13.41 35.82 -14.89
C ALA A 84 14.71 36.64 -14.79
N VAL A 85 15.76 36.01 -14.24
CA VAL A 85 17.14 36.44 -14.41
C VAL A 85 17.70 35.53 -15.49
N GLN A 86 17.96 36.17 -16.63
CA GLN A 86 18.61 35.57 -17.79
C GLN A 86 19.91 34.89 -17.34
N LYS A 87 20.02 33.59 -17.62
CA LYS A 87 21.26 32.83 -17.50
C LYS A 87 22.23 33.34 -18.58
N PRO A 88 23.43 33.85 -18.23
CA PRO A 88 24.48 34.04 -19.21
C PRO A 88 25.00 32.65 -19.62
N THR A 89 24.84 32.33 -20.90
CA THR A 89 25.44 31.19 -21.57
C THR A 89 26.95 31.34 -21.58
N ARG A 90 27.64 30.72 -20.61
CA ARG A 90 29.08 30.46 -20.71
C ARG A 90 29.25 29.11 -21.37
N PHE A 91 29.39 29.14 -22.69
CA PHE A 91 29.94 28.05 -23.47
C PHE A 91 31.38 27.84 -22.99
N GLU A 92 31.62 26.75 -22.26
CA GLU A 92 32.95 26.15 -22.22
C GLU A 92 32.98 25.11 -23.35
N ASP A 93 33.73 25.46 -24.39
CA ASP A 93 34.00 24.62 -25.56
C ASP A 93 34.79 23.39 -25.12
N GLU A 94 34.08 22.31 -24.82
CA GLU A 94 34.66 20.97 -24.81
C GLU A 94 34.82 20.52 -26.28
N VAL A 95 35.98 20.81 -26.86
CA VAL A 95 36.37 20.40 -28.22
C VAL A 95 36.43 18.88 -28.29
N LYS A 96 35.29 18.26 -28.62
CA LYS A 96 35.26 16.85 -29.03
C LYS A 96 35.79 16.75 -30.44
N GLU A 97 36.93 16.08 -30.60
CA GLU A 97 37.56 15.79 -31.88
C GLU A 97 36.53 15.15 -32.85
N VAL A 98 36.19 15.90 -33.89
CA VAL A 98 35.36 15.43 -35.00
C VAL A 98 36.16 14.37 -35.76
N LYS A 99 35.75 13.10 -35.65
CA LYS A 99 36.30 12.04 -36.49
C LYS A 99 36.00 12.38 -37.95
N LYS A 100 37.05 12.70 -38.70
CA LYS A 100 37.01 12.90 -40.15
C LYS A 100 37.23 11.58 -40.84
N ASP A 101 36.50 11.35 -41.92
CA ASP A 101 36.73 10.19 -42.78
C ASP A 101 38.01 10.38 -43.61
N LYS A 102 38.46 9.32 -44.30
CA LYS A 102 39.65 9.35 -45.18
C LYS A 102 39.58 10.43 -46.27
N ASP A 103 38.39 10.97 -46.53
CA ASP A 103 38.11 11.95 -47.57
C ASP A 103 37.97 13.38 -47.00
N GLY A 104 38.20 13.57 -45.70
CA GLY A 104 38.24 14.89 -45.05
C GLY A 104 36.88 15.53 -44.72
N PHE A 105 35.77 14.85 -45.00
CA PHE A 105 34.43 15.32 -44.64
C PHE A 105 34.04 14.95 -43.21
N ALA A 106 33.35 15.88 -42.53
CA ALA A 106 32.83 15.69 -41.18
C ALA A 106 31.46 15.00 -41.25
N ILE A 107 31.33 13.78 -40.72
CA ILE A 107 30.03 13.12 -40.61
C ILE A 107 29.26 13.74 -39.42
N PRO A 108 28.07 14.34 -39.63
CA PRO A 108 27.22 14.78 -38.54
C PRO A 108 26.76 13.57 -37.70
N SER A 109 26.94 13.64 -36.39
CA SER A 109 26.60 12.55 -35.47
C SER A 109 25.08 12.27 -35.51
N VAL A 110 24.70 11.11 -36.05
CA VAL A 110 23.31 10.65 -36.03
C VAL A 110 22.89 10.41 -34.57
N PRO A 111 21.78 10.98 -34.09
CA PRO A 111 21.32 10.78 -32.73
C PRO A 111 21.06 9.28 -32.49
N LYS A 112 21.67 8.73 -31.43
CA LYS A 112 21.43 7.35 -30.98
C LYS A 112 19.94 7.19 -30.68
N ARG A 113 19.22 6.52 -31.58
CA ARG A 113 17.83 6.09 -31.34
C ARG A 113 17.83 5.14 -30.14
N ALA A 114 16.95 5.42 -29.18
CA ALA A 114 16.57 4.49 -28.14
C ALA A 114 16.11 3.15 -28.77
N PRO A 115 16.32 2.00 -28.10
CA PRO A 115 15.90 0.71 -28.62
C PRO A 115 14.38 0.73 -28.87
N PHE A 116 14.02 0.60 -30.15
CA PHE A 116 12.66 0.54 -30.64
C PHE A 116 12.04 -0.78 -30.17
N ASN A 117 10.97 -0.69 -29.37
CA ASN A 117 10.22 -1.85 -28.90
C ASN A 117 9.16 -2.23 -29.94
N PRO A 118 9.23 -3.40 -30.59
CA PRO A 118 8.36 -3.76 -31.72
C PRO A 118 6.91 -4.10 -31.34
N GLU A 119 6.53 -4.08 -30.06
CA GLU A 119 5.17 -4.43 -29.61
C GLU A 119 4.16 -3.26 -29.58
N ASP A 120 4.59 -2.02 -29.79
CA ASP A 120 3.74 -0.84 -29.62
C ASP A 120 3.15 -0.26 -30.92
N SER A 121 3.19 -1.02 -32.03
CA SER A 121 2.86 -0.43 -33.33
C SER A 121 2.11 -1.35 -34.30
N PHE A 122 0.98 -1.94 -33.88
CA PHE A 122 -0.08 -2.36 -34.81
C PHE A 122 -1.45 -2.37 -34.13
N GLY A 123 -2.40 -1.60 -34.67
CA GLY A 123 -3.82 -1.86 -34.49
C GLY A 123 -4.67 -0.65 -34.14
N GLU A 124 -5.13 0.09 -35.16
CA GLU A 124 -6.55 0.19 -35.53
C GLU A 124 -6.75 1.38 -36.48
N SER A 125 -6.80 1.08 -37.78
CA SER A 125 -7.38 1.95 -38.78
C SER A 125 -8.89 1.72 -38.83
N GLU A 126 -9.64 2.79 -38.62
CA GLU A 126 -11.09 2.88 -38.77
C GLU A 126 -11.52 2.45 -40.18
N VAL A 127 -12.48 1.51 -40.27
CA VAL A 127 -13.15 1.15 -41.52
C VAL A 127 -14.63 1.49 -41.38
N GLU A 128 -15.08 2.34 -42.30
CA GLU A 128 -16.40 2.91 -42.41
C GLU A 128 -17.40 1.95 -43.09
N SER A 129 -18.54 1.76 -42.44
CA SER A 129 -19.89 1.47 -42.99
C SER A 129 -20.22 0.12 -43.66
N THR A 130 -21.22 -0.57 -43.11
CA THR A 130 -22.39 -1.11 -43.86
C THR A 130 -23.54 -1.47 -42.90
N PRO A 131 -24.83 -1.25 -43.26
CA PRO A 131 -25.96 -1.47 -42.37
C PRO A 131 -26.59 -2.87 -42.54
N ILE A 132 -26.93 -3.53 -41.43
CA ILE A 132 -27.67 -4.81 -41.40
C ILE A 132 -29.11 -4.55 -40.89
N PRO A 133 -30.16 -5.18 -41.48
CA PRO A 133 -31.55 -4.85 -41.17
C PRO A 133 -32.09 -5.58 -39.94
N ARG A 134 -32.91 -4.83 -39.21
CA ARG A 134 -33.64 -5.20 -37.99
C ARG A 134 -34.79 -6.16 -38.33
N LYS A 135 -34.83 -7.34 -37.70
CA LYS A 135 -36.01 -8.23 -37.70
C LYS A 135 -36.76 -8.12 -36.37
N GLU A 136 -38.05 -7.83 -36.48
CA GLU A 136 -39.04 -7.86 -35.39
C GLU A 136 -39.34 -9.30 -34.92
N PRO A 137 -39.79 -9.49 -33.67
CA PRO A 137 -40.61 -10.64 -33.32
C PRO A 137 -42.05 -10.27 -33.00
N LYS A 138 -42.96 -11.03 -33.61
CA LYS A 138 -44.42 -10.99 -33.43
C LYS A 138 -44.85 -11.63 -32.10
N LYS A 139 -45.93 -11.06 -31.56
CA LYS A 139 -46.83 -11.60 -30.52
C LYS A 139 -47.28 -13.03 -30.82
N GLN A 140 -47.47 -13.82 -29.76
CA GLN A 140 -48.61 -14.73 -29.64
C GLN A 140 -49.00 -14.94 -28.18
N GLN A 141 -50.31 -14.96 -27.98
CA GLN A 141 -51.05 -15.05 -26.73
C GLN A 141 -51.23 -16.52 -26.33
N GLN A 142 -51.35 -16.82 -25.02
CA GLN A 142 -52.49 -17.59 -24.51
C GLN A 142 -52.56 -17.60 -22.98
N LYS A 143 -53.79 -17.34 -22.49
CA LYS A 143 -54.30 -17.53 -21.13
C LYS A 143 -54.32 -19.02 -20.76
N VAL A 144 -54.09 -19.38 -19.49
CA VAL A 144 -54.98 -20.24 -18.68
C VAL A 144 -54.70 -20.01 -17.17
N LEU A 145 -55.79 -19.98 -16.42
CA LEU A 145 -56.02 -19.78 -14.99
C LEU A 145 -55.87 -21.11 -14.20
N VAL A 146 -55.08 -21.20 -13.12
CA VAL A 146 -55.29 -22.15 -11.99
C VAL A 146 -54.63 -21.64 -10.68
N HIS A 147 -55.34 -21.74 -9.56
CA HIS A 147 -54.93 -21.44 -8.16
C HIS A 147 -53.72 -22.24 -7.64
N PRO A 148 -53.01 -21.77 -6.59
CA PRO A 148 -51.97 -22.55 -5.90
C PRO A 148 -52.50 -23.34 -4.69
N PRO A 149 -52.09 -24.61 -4.51
CA PRO A 149 -52.04 -25.25 -3.20
C PRO A 149 -50.62 -25.24 -2.62
N LYS A 150 -50.56 -25.07 -1.31
CA LYS A 150 -49.38 -25.20 -0.44
C LYS A 150 -48.77 -26.61 -0.55
N THR A 151 -47.45 -26.75 -0.69
CA THR A 151 -46.67 -27.80 0.01
C THR A 151 -45.15 -27.73 -0.18
N LYS A 152 -44.46 -27.78 0.97
CA LYS A 152 -43.29 -28.61 1.34
C LYS A 152 -41.92 -28.42 0.63
N LYS A 153 -40.92 -28.12 1.48
CA LYS A 153 -39.48 -28.06 1.23
C LYS A 153 -38.91 -29.41 0.71
N PRO A 154 -38.10 -29.43 -0.36
CA PRO A 154 -37.30 -30.60 -0.70
C PRO A 154 -35.95 -30.61 0.02
N LYS A 155 -35.58 -31.78 0.54
CA LYS A 155 -34.24 -32.10 1.07
C LYS A 155 -33.23 -32.08 -0.07
N LYS A 156 -32.14 -31.34 0.12
CA LYS A 156 -30.98 -31.27 -0.79
C LYS A 156 -30.26 -32.63 -0.77
N LYS A 157 -30.41 -33.41 -1.84
CA LYS A 157 -29.60 -34.60 -2.13
C LYS A 157 -28.30 -34.09 -2.74
N VAL A 158 -27.17 -34.28 -2.04
CA VAL A 158 -25.83 -34.02 -2.57
C VAL A 158 -25.50 -35.15 -3.55
N GLN A 159 -25.37 -34.80 -4.84
CA GLN A 159 -24.75 -35.68 -5.84
C GLN A 159 -23.23 -35.61 -5.63
N PHE A 160 -22.63 -36.79 -5.46
CA PHE A 160 -21.18 -36.96 -5.33
C PHE A 160 -20.60 -37.11 -6.74
N ASN A 161 -19.74 -36.19 -7.15
CA ASN A 161 -18.97 -36.27 -8.40
C ASN A 161 -17.68 -37.06 -8.13
N PRO A 162 -17.38 -38.13 -8.86
CA PRO A 162 -16.19 -38.96 -8.64
C PRO A 162 -14.90 -38.45 -9.28
N ASP A 163 -14.87 -37.24 -9.85
CA ASP A 163 -13.70 -36.74 -10.60
C ASP A 163 -12.89 -35.62 -9.90
N ASP A 164 -13.22 -35.23 -8.67
CA ASP A 164 -12.35 -34.36 -7.85
C ASP A 164 -11.37 -35.20 -7.03
N SER A 165 -10.40 -35.80 -7.72
CA SER A 165 -9.19 -36.38 -7.12
C SER A 165 -7.96 -35.58 -7.54
N PHE A 166 -7.06 -35.36 -6.58
CA PHE A 166 -5.72 -34.78 -6.67
C PHE A 166 -5.58 -33.26 -6.65
N ALA A 167 -5.44 -32.70 -5.43
CA ALA A 167 -4.20 -32.04 -4.97
C ALA A 167 -4.43 -31.40 -3.59
N SER A 168 -4.45 -32.22 -2.55
CA SER A 168 -4.22 -31.75 -1.17
C SER A 168 -2.89 -32.36 -0.71
N GLU A 169 -1.80 -31.82 -1.23
CA GLU A 169 -0.47 -31.99 -0.64
C GLU A 169 -0.36 -31.05 0.57
N GLY A 170 0.05 -31.59 1.72
CA GLY A 170 0.41 -30.80 2.90
C GLY A 170 -0.33 -31.14 4.20
N SER A 171 -0.73 -32.41 4.38
CA SER A 171 -0.48 -33.07 5.67
C SER A 171 0.99 -33.43 5.70
N ASP A 172 1.59 -33.52 6.89
CA ASP A 172 3.03 -33.70 7.19
C ASP A 172 3.64 -32.30 7.51
N ASP A 173 3.96 -31.90 8.74
CA ASP A 173 4.57 -32.64 9.84
C ASP A 173 4.37 -31.88 11.17
N ASP A 174 3.52 -32.39 12.07
CA ASP A 174 3.61 -32.08 13.49
C ASP A 174 4.71 -32.96 14.10
N TYR A 175 5.95 -32.70 13.65
CA TYR A 175 7.14 -33.19 14.34
C TYR A 175 7.31 -32.32 15.58
N THR A 176 6.62 -32.73 16.65
CA THR A 176 7.10 -32.43 18.00
C THR A 176 8.44 -33.14 18.12
N GLU A 177 9.53 -32.40 17.92
CA GLU A 177 10.85 -32.85 18.34
C GLU A 177 10.72 -33.36 19.78
N PRO A 178 11.18 -34.58 20.09
CA PRO A 178 11.44 -34.93 21.47
C PRO A 178 12.41 -33.88 21.98
N ILE A 179 11.98 -33.08 22.94
CA ILE A 179 12.91 -32.35 23.79
C ILE A 179 13.72 -33.45 24.45
N GLU A 180 14.91 -33.74 23.92
CA GLU A 180 15.98 -34.39 24.65
C GLU A 180 16.30 -33.43 25.80
N LEU A 181 15.54 -33.59 26.89
CA LEU A 181 15.90 -33.10 28.20
C LEU A 181 17.14 -33.89 28.61
N ASP A 182 18.29 -33.41 28.16
CA ASP A 182 19.60 -33.69 28.73
C ASP A 182 19.74 -32.95 30.08
N ASP A 183 18.68 -33.01 30.89
CA ASP A 183 18.68 -32.63 32.29
C ASP A 183 18.95 -33.90 33.07
N GLU A 184 20.22 -34.29 33.08
CA GLU A 184 20.84 -35.04 34.16
C GLU A 184 20.68 -34.18 35.44
N GLN A 185 19.45 -34.13 35.96
CA GLN A 185 19.15 -33.59 37.28
C GLN A 185 19.86 -34.52 38.26
N ASP A 186 21.06 -34.09 38.63
CA ASP A 186 21.75 -34.42 39.85
C ASP A 186 20.70 -34.58 40.96
N ILE A 187 20.38 -35.83 41.26
CA ILE A 187 19.54 -36.20 42.40
C ILE A 187 20.37 -35.79 43.59
N GLY A 188 20.18 -34.54 44.02
CA GLY A 188 20.97 -33.89 45.05
C GLY A 188 21.23 -34.87 46.17
N GLU A 189 22.52 -35.06 46.46
CA GLU A 189 23.04 -35.88 47.53
C GLU A 189 22.16 -35.67 48.78
N ILE A 190 21.32 -36.66 49.10
CA ILE A 190 20.41 -36.58 50.23
C ILE A 190 21.27 -36.33 51.46
N ASP A 191 21.13 -35.14 52.03
CA ASP A 191 21.88 -34.74 53.21
C ASP A 191 21.73 -35.82 54.27
N LYS A 192 22.85 -36.40 54.70
CA LYS A 192 22.88 -37.46 55.72
C LYS A 192 22.19 -37.02 57.03
N GLU A 193 22.05 -35.71 57.21
CA GLU A 193 21.33 -35.08 58.32
C GLU A 193 19.80 -35.26 58.22
N GLU A 194 19.20 -35.20 57.02
CA GLU A 194 17.78 -35.53 56.81
C GLU A 194 17.53 -37.03 57.02
N LEU A 195 18.47 -37.89 56.63
CA LEU A 195 18.36 -39.34 56.85
C LEU A 195 18.44 -39.70 58.35
N VAL A 196 19.23 -38.96 59.12
CA VAL A 196 19.31 -39.10 60.59
C VAL A 196 18.04 -38.60 61.28
N LEU A 197 17.40 -37.54 60.77
CA LEU A 197 16.11 -37.07 61.28
C LEU A 197 15.00 -38.12 61.07
N LEU A 198 14.96 -38.77 59.91
CA LEU A 198 14.02 -39.86 59.62
C LEU A 198 14.21 -41.08 60.54
N TYR A 199 15.46 -41.40 60.93
CA TYR A 199 15.74 -42.47 61.88
C TYR A 199 15.43 -42.09 63.33
N LYS A 200 15.55 -40.80 63.68
CA LYS A 200 15.25 -40.30 65.04
C LYS A 200 13.76 -40.29 65.33
N ASP A 201 12.93 -40.05 64.32
CA ASP A 201 11.46 -40.09 64.45
C ASP A 201 10.88 -41.50 64.62
N GLN A 202 11.66 -42.56 64.35
CA GLN A 202 11.26 -43.95 64.63
C GLN A 202 11.51 -44.40 66.08
N ALA A 203 12.21 -43.60 66.89
CA ALA A 203 12.60 -43.99 68.26
C ALA A 203 11.74 -43.33 69.35
N VAL A 204 10.45 -43.10 69.10
CA VAL A 204 9.53 -42.59 70.13
C VAL A 204 9.11 -43.74 71.07
N PRO A 205 9.39 -43.66 72.39
CA PRO A 205 9.04 -44.70 73.34
C PRO A 205 7.51 -44.90 73.42
N ALA A 206 7.08 -46.15 73.48
CA ALA A 206 5.68 -46.58 73.37
C ALA A 206 4.72 -45.96 74.41
N GLU A 207 5.25 -45.39 75.49
CA GLU A 207 4.46 -44.91 76.64
C GLU A 207 3.86 -43.51 76.43
N THR A 208 4.37 -42.71 75.48
CA THR A 208 3.79 -41.39 75.14
C THR A 208 2.67 -41.44 74.09
N LEU A 209 2.40 -42.63 73.51
CA LEU A 209 1.42 -42.85 72.43
C LEU A 209 -0.01 -43.20 72.92
N ALA A 210 -0.27 -43.06 74.22
CA ALA A 210 -1.56 -43.45 74.84
C ALA A 210 -2.67 -42.39 74.75
N LYS A 211 -2.46 -41.27 74.05
CA LYS A 211 -3.55 -40.33 73.74
C LYS A 211 -4.03 -40.61 72.32
N PRO A 212 -5.28 -41.06 72.10
CA PRO A 212 -5.83 -41.24 70.77
C PRO A 212 -6.10 -39.86 70.16
N TYR A 213 -5.07 -39.24 69.59
CA TYR A 213 -5.28 -38.19 68.62
C TYR A 213 -5.97 -38.83 67.41
N PRO A 214 -7.07 -38.26 66.89
CA PRO A 214 -7.67 -38.76 65.67
C PRO A 214 -6.63 -38.61 64.56
N ILE A 215 -5.96 -39.71 64.21
CA ILE A 215 -5.05 -39.78 63.07
C ILE A 215 -5.95 -39.65 61.83
N LYS A 216 -6.25 -38.42 61.44
CA LYS A 216 -6.84 -38.14 60.13
C LYS A 216 -5.88 -38.71 59.12
N THR A 217 -6.32 -39.77 58.44
CA THR A 217 -5.54 -40.44 57.41
C THR A 217 -5.14 -39.42 56.35
N ARG A 218 -3.95 -39.58 55.75
CA ARG A 218 -3.43 -38.69 54.71
C ARG A 218 -4.46 -38.46 53.58
N SER A 219 -5.32 -39.45 53.32
CA SER A 219 -6.43 -39.37 52.37
C SER A 219 -7.53 -38.39 52.78
N GLN A 220 -7.89 -38.27 54.07
CA GLN A 220 -8.88 -37.30 54.55
C GLN A 220 -8.37 -35.86 54.44
N LYS A 221 -7.10 -35.61 54.81
CA LYS A 221 -6.48 -34.28 54.63
C LYS A 221 -6.42 -33.88 53.15
N LEU A 222 -6.14 -34.83 52.27
CA LEU A 222 -6.06 -34.60 50.83
C LEU A 222 -7.46 -34.39 50.21
N ALA A 223 -8.49 -35.03 50.75
CA ALA A 223 -9.88 -34.80 50.36
C ALA A 223 -10.37 -33.39 50.76
N GLU A 224 -10.09 -32.96 52.00
CA GLU A 224 -10.40 -31.61 52.48
C GLU A 224 -9.66 -30.54 51.64
N ALA A 225 -8.38 -30.75 51.34
CA ALA A 225 -7.59 -29.86 50.49
C ALA A 225 -8.14 -29.79 49.05
N ARG A 226 -8.56 -30.92 48.47
CA ARG A 226 -9.18 -30.95 47.13
C ARG A 226 -10.50 -30.17 47.10
N GLN A 227 -11.33 -30.28 48.14
CA GLN A 227 -12.58 -29.50 48.21
C GLN A 227 -12.30 -28.00 48.27
N HIS A 228 -11.32 -27.58 49.08
CA HIS A 228 -10.92 -26.18 49.17
C HIS A 228 -10.35 -25.66 47.83
N LEU A 229 -9.59 -26.48 47.12
CA LEU A 229 -9.04 -26.13 45.80
C LEU A 229 -10.13 -26.01 44.74
N LEU A 230 -11.16 -26.87 44.77
CA LEU A 230 -12.31 -26.76 43.86
C LEU A 230 -13.13 -25.49 44.12
N LEU A 231 -13.33 -25.11 45.39
CA LEU A 231 -13.98 -23.85 45.75
C LEU A 231 -13.13 -22.65 45.27
N TRP A 232 -11.83 -22.66 45.50
CA TRP A 232 -10.93 -21.63 44.98
C TRP A 232 -10.95 -21.51 43.46
N LYS A 233 -10.99 -22.64 42.74
CA LYS A 233 -11.10 -22.66 41.28
C LYS A 233 -12.40 -22.05 40.77
N THR A 234 -13.52 -22.25 41.48
CA THR A 234 -14.80 -21.64 41.11
C THR A 234 -14.83 -20.13 41.40
N ILE A 235 -14.24 -19.70 42.52
CA ILE A 235 -14.08 -18.28 42.86
C ILE A 235 -13.20 -17.56 41.82
N LEU A 236 -12.04 -18.12 41.49
CA LEU A 236 -11.14 -17.55 40.46
C LEU A 236 -11.83 -17.43 39.09
N LYS A 237 -12.61 -18.43 38.68
CA LYS A 237 -13.39 -18.36 37.44
C LYS A 237 -14.44 -17.25 37.46
N ARG A 238 -15.14 -17.05 38.59
CA ARG A 238 -16.12 -15.96 38.74
C ARG A 238 -15.46 -14.60 38.71
N ILE A 239 -14.32 -14.43 39.37
CA ILE A 239 -13.53 -13.19 39.34
C ILE A 239 -13.04 -12.92 37.91
N GLY A 240 -12.49 -13.92 37.23
CA GLY A 240 -12.03 -13.78 35.85
C GLY A 240 -13.16 -13.39 34.88
N TYR A 241 -14.34 -13.98 35.02
CA TYR A 241 -15.51 -13.61 34.22
C TYR A 241 -15.98 -12.18 34.52
N GLY A 242 -16.00 -11.78 35.80
CA GLY A 242 -16.31 -10.42 36.22
C GLY A 242 -15.36 -9.39 35.63
N LEU A 243 -14.05 -9.64 35.70
CA LEU A 243 -13.03 -8.78 35.07
C LEU A 243 -13.22 -8.70 33.56
N CYS A 244 -13.48 -9.81 32.87
CA CYS A 244 -13.73 -9.83 31.43
C CYS A 244 -14.94 -8.96 31.05
N ILE A 245 -16.04 -9.04 31.80
CA ILE A 245 -17.21 -8.17 31.59
C ILE A 245 -16.83 -6.70 31.79
N VAL A 246 -16.12 -6.36 32.88
CA VAL A 246 -15.69 -4.98 33.15
C VAL A 246 -14.80 -4.45 32.01
N TYR A 247 -13.84 -5.24 31.52
CA TYR A 247 -13.02 -4.86 30.36
C TYR A 247 -13.84 -4.64 29.11
N MET A 248 -14.83 -5.50 28.83
CA MET A 248 -15.73 -5.34 27.69
C MET A 248 -16.57 -4.06 27.82
N VAL A 249 -17.09 -3.75 29.00
CA VAL A 249 -17.87 -2.52 29.25
C VAL A 249 -16.99 -1.28 29.10
N VAL A 250 -15.78 -1.28 29.68
CA VAL A 250 -14.82 -0.17 29.54
C VAL A 250 -14.43 0.02 28.07
N GLY A 251 -14.20 -1.07 27.33
CA GLY A 251 -13.95 -1.03 25.89
C GLY A 251 -15.11 -0.42 25.10
N ILE A 252 -16.34 -0.82 25.37
CA ILE A 252 -17.54 -0.29 24.70
C ILE A 252 -17.75 1.20 25.03
N VAL A 253 -17.59 1.59 26.29
CA VAL A 253 -17.70 2.99 26.73
C VAL A 253 -16.59 3.84 26.10
N GLY A 254 -15.35 3.35 26.08
CA GLY A 254 -14.22 4.00 25.43
C GLY A 254 -14.42 4.17 23.92
N LEU A 255 -14.94 3.15 23.24
CA LEU A 255 -15.30 3.24 21.82
C LEU A 255 -16.46 4.22 21.59
N SER A 256 -17.44 4.27 22.50
CA SER A 256 -18.57 5.20 22.41
C SER A 256 -18.14 6.65 22.61
N ILE A 257 -17.27 6.92 23.58
CA ILE A 257 -16.72 8.27 23.82
C ILE A 257 -15.84 8.70 22.64
N THR A 258 -14.99 7.82 22.11
CA THR A 258 -14.17 8.15 20.94
C THR A 258 -14.99 8.33 19.67
N ALA A 259 -16.08 7.58 19.47
CA ALA A 259 -17.02 7.80 18.38
C ALA A 259 -17.78 9.13 18.55
N TYR A 260 -18.28 9.43 19.75
CA TYR A 260 -19.01 10.67 20.05
C TYR A 260 -18.15 11.92 19.89
N ALA A 261 -16.95 11.91 20.48
CA ALA A 261 -16.00 13.01 20.37
C ALA A 261 -15.66 13.31 18.90
N ARG A 262 -15.67 12.28 18.04
CA ARG A 262 -15.34 12.46 16.63
C ARG A 262 -16.51 12.78 15.73
N GLN A 263 -17.74 12.45 16.10
CA GLN A 263 -18.92 12.97 15.40
C GLN A 263 -18.99 14.50 15.47
N GLN A 264 -18.34 15.11 16.47
CA GLN A 264 -18.20 16.56 16.61
C GLN A 264 -16.93 17.12 15.95
N ASN A 265 -15.96 16.28 15.62
CA ASN A 265 -14.68 16.71 15.04
C ASN A 265 -14.75 16.55 13.52
N GLY A 266 -15.06 17.63 12.82
CA GLY A 266 -14.95 17.67 11.36
C GLY A 266 -13.50 17.62 10.86
N TYR A 267 -13.35 17.77 9.55
CA TYR A 267 -12.03 17.91 8.94
C TYR A 267 -11.38 19.23 9.38
N CYS A 268 -10.09 19.20 9.67
CA CYS A 268 -9.34 20.42 9.94
C CYS A 268 -9.48 21.33 8.71
N THR A 269 -10.11 22.49 8.83
CA THR A 269 -10.02 23.52 7.77
C THR A 269 -8.55 23.83 7.54
N ASN A 270 -8.17 24.10 6.29
CA ASN A 270 -6.79 24.32 5.79
C ASN A 270 -6.05 25.50 6.47
N HIS A 271 -5.98 25.51 7.80
CA HIS A 271 -5.06 26.33 8.54
C HIS A 271 -3.67 25.74 8.37
N PRO A 272 -2.68 26.56 7.99
CA PRO A 272 -1.32 26.09 7.82
C PRO A 272 -0.88 25.42 9.12
N ILE A 273 -0.73 24.10 9.05
CA ILE A 273 -0.39 23.26 10.19
C ILE A 273 1.07 23.55 10.55
N HIS A 274 1.29 24.58 11.34
CA HIS A 274 2.54 24.81 12.04
C HIS A 274 2.29 25.16 13.51
N PRO A 275 1.84 24.21 14.34
CA PRO A 275 2.15 24.27 15.75
C PRO A 275 3.59 23.75 15.94
N LYS A 276 4.59 24.61 15.71
CA LYS A 276 6.01 24.23 15.92
C LYS A 276 6.33 23.88 17.38
N ASN A 277 5.43 24.11 18.34
CA ASN A 277 5.68 23.91 19.77
C ASN A 277 4.46 23.34 20.52
N VAL A 278 3.88 22.22 20.09
CA VAL A 278 2.96 21.47 20.96
C VAL A 278 3.74 20.42 21.74
N SER A 279 3.77 20.57 23.05
CA SER A 279 4.46 19.71 24.01
C SER A 279 4.11 18.23 23.80
N PHE A 280 5.14 17.39 23.74
CA PHE A 280 5.11 15.94 23.49
C PHE A 280 4.09 15.13 24.31
N LEU A 281 3.65 15.68 25.46
CA LEU A 281 2.65 15.05 26.34
C LEU A 281 1.21 15.11 25.80
N PHE A 282 0.89 16.06 24.91
CA PHE A 282 -0.43 16.13 24.26
C PHE A 282 -0.55 15.26 22.99
N SER A 283 0.55 14.66 22.51
CA SER A 283 0.55 13.76 21.36
C SER A 283 -0.17 12.42 21.61
N LEU A 284 -0.46 12.09 22.87
CA LEU A 284 -1.25 10.90 23.24
C LEU A 284 -2.76 11.12 23.11
N LEU A 285 -3.21 12.39 23.06
CA LEU A 285 -4.61 12.69 22.83
C LEU A 285 -4.83 12.82 21.31
N PRO A 286 -5.84 12.15 20.74
CA PRO A 286 -6.15 12.26 19.32
C PRO A 286 -6.39 13.73 18.97
N SER A 287 -5.86 14.18 17.83
CA SER A 287 -6.02 15.55 17.36
C SER A 287 -7.51 15.95 17.33
N PRO A 288 -7.84 17.21 17.66
CA PRO A 288 -9.23 17.68 17.74
C PRO A 288 -9.95 17.71 16.37
N CYS A 289 -9.23 17.49 15.27
CA CYS A 289 -9.80 17.43 13.93
C CYS A 289 -9.06 16.37 13.09
N ILE A 290 -9.75 15.87 12.07
CA ILE A 290 -9.19 14.92 11.11
C ILE A 290 -8.35 15.71 10.10
N PRO A 291 -7.06 15.37 9.89
CA PRO A 291 -6.24 16.07 8.91
C PRO A 291 -6.85 15.92 7.51
N CYS A 292 -6.78 16.96 6.70
CA CYS A 292 -7.18 16.87 5.30
C CYS A 292 -6.29 15.88 4.56
N PRO A 293 -6.87 14.96 3.77
CA PRO A 293 -6.10 14.11 2.88
C PRO A 293 -5.48 14.94 1.75
N ASP A 294 -4.45 14.41 1.11
CA ASP A 294 -3.85 15.00 -0.08
C ASP A 294 -4.89 15.09 -1.21
N HIS A 295 -4.80 16.13 -2.05
CA HIS A 295 -5.75 16.42 -3.14
C HIS A 295 -7.19 16.64 -2.68
N GLY A 296 -7.38 16.96 -1.39
CA GLY A 296 -8.65 17.33 -0.80
C GLY A 296 -8.63 18.76 -0.27
N VAL A 297 -9.72 19.48 -0.48
CA VAL A 297 -10.01 20.76 0.16
C VAL A 297 -11.09 20.52 1.21
N CYS A 298 -10.76 20.76 2.48
CA CYS A 298 -11.74 20.64 3.56
C CYS A 298 -12.35 22.01 3.90
N THR A 299 -13.65 22.15 3.67
CA THR A 299 -14.43 23.35 3.98
C THR A 299 -15.68 22.95 4.75
N GLU A 300 -15.95 23.62 5.88
CA GLU A 300 -17.19 23.43 6.65
C GLU A 300 -17.46 21.95 7.02
N ASP A 301 -16.43 21.24 7.46
CA ASP A 301 -16.48 19.81 7.82
C ASP A 301 -16.76 18.85 6.64
N GLU A 302 -16.83 19.35 5.42
CA GLU A 302 -16.93 18.55 4.20
C GLU A 302 -15.58 18.45 3.49
N LEU A 303 -15.26 17.23 3.04
CA LEU A 303 -14.12 16.95 2.19
C LEU A 303 -14.55 17.04 0.73
N ILE A 304 -14.05 18.05 0.01
CA ILE A 304 -14.21 18.22 -1.43
C ILE A 304 -12.89 17.80 -2.09
N CYS A 305 -12.91 16.69 -2.85
CA CYS A 305 -11.72 16.25 -3.59
C CYS A 305 -11.50 17.11 -4.84
N ASP A 306 -10.25 17.24 -5.26
CA ASP A 306 -9.89 17.76 -6.58
C ASP A 306 -10.68 17.02 -7.69
N PRO A 307 -11.05 17.67 -8.80
CA PRO A 307 -12.01 17.11 -9.75
C PRO A 307 -11.50 15.87 -10.50
N LEU A 308 -10.19 15.59 -10.50
CA LEU A 308 -9.60 14.33 -11.02
C LEU A 308 -9.64 13.17 -10.01
N TYR A 309 -10.01 13.46 -8.77
CA TYR A 309 -10.01 12.54 -7.65
C TYR A 309 -11.43 12.27 -7.19
N GLU A 310 -11.67 11.04 -6.75
CA GLU A 310 -12.94 10.61 -6.24
C GLU A 310 -12.81 10.27 -4.76
N LYS A 311 -13.75 10.76 -3.96
CA LYS A 311 -13.84 10.46 -2.54
C LYS A 311 -14.14 8.98 -2.36
N LYS A 312 -13.20 8.23 -1.78
CA LYS A 312 -13.37 6.81 -1.47
C LYS A 312 -13.28 6.58 0.02
N THR A 313 -14.36 6.01 0.55
CA THR A 313 -14.41 5.52 1.92
C THR A 313 -13.63 4.22 2.00
N PRO A 314 -12.60 4.09 2.84
CA PRO A 314 -11.90 2.82 2.98
C PRO A 314 -12.84 1.72 3.46
N PHE A 315 -12.64 0.49 2.98
CA PHE A 315 -13.57 -0.63 3.23
C PHE A 315 -13.76 -0.96 4.71
N TYR A 316 -12.76 -0.67 5.55
CA TYR A 316 -12.82 -0.89 6.98
C TYR A 316 -13.66 0.17 7.71
N ASN A 317 -13.98 1.30 7.06
CA ASN A 317 -14.84 2.34 7.59
C ASN A 317 -16.31 2.13 7.20
N ILE A 318 -16.87 0.97 7.57
CA ILE A 318 -18.24 0.61 7.23
C ILE A 318 -19.20 1.53 7.99
N GLY A 319 -19.91 2.39 7.24
CA GLY A 319 -20.91 3.32 7.79
C GLY A 319 -20.32 4.52 8.52
N HIS A 320 -19.10 4.96 8.17
CA HIS A 320 -18.45 6.16 8.71
C HIS A 320 -18.32 6.18 10.24
N ARG A 321 -18.34 5.01 10.88
CA ARG A 321 -18.25 4.88 12.34
C ARG A 321 -16.82 4.92 12.83
N LEU A 322 -15.89 4.48 11.99
CA LEU A 322 -14.49 4.56 12.32
C LEU A 322 -13.96 5.91 11.87
N PRO A 323 -13.12 6.53 12.69
CA PRO A 323 -12.71 7.87 12.42
C PRO A 323 -11.41 7.90 11.64
N ILE A 324 -11.54 7.40 10.44
CA ILE A 324 -10.48 7.33 9.46
C ILE A 324 -10.96 8.22 8.33
N ALA A 325 -10.09 9.15 7.93
CA ALA A 325 -10.39 10.09 6.86
C ALA A 325 -10.81 9.32 5.60
N ASP A 326 -11.72 9.90 4.85
CA ASP A 326 -11.94 9.44 3.49
C ASP A 326 -10.73 9.87 2.64
N ASP A 327 -10.33 9.03 1.69
CA ASP A 327 -9.19 9.32 0.82
C ASP A 327 -9.69 9.86 -0.52
N CYS A 328 -9.02 10.88 -1.05
CA CYS A 328 -9.21 11.32 -2.44
C CYS A 328 -8.34 10.45 -3.34
N ILE A 329 -8.95 9.53 -4.09
CA ILE A 329 -8.23 8.57 -4.94
C ILE A 329 -8.38 8.98 -6.41
N HIS A 330 -7.27 9.07 -7.12
CA HIS A 330 -7.25 9.45 -8.53
C HIS A 330 -8.14 8.50 -9.36
N ASN A 331 -9.14 9.04 -10.05
CA ASN A 331 -10.00 8.25 -10.92
C ASN A 331 -9.30 8.05 -12.27
N SER A 332 -8.69 6.88 -12.46
CA SER A 332 -7.92 6.56 -13.67
C SER A 332 -8.77 6.59 -14.95
N VAL A 333 -10.07 6.35 -14.84
CA VAL A 333 -11.00 6.42 -15.97
C VAL A 333 -11.23 7.90 -16.35
N LEU A 334 -11.48 8.74 -15.35
CA LEU A 334 -11.65 10.18 -15.54
C LEU A 334 -10.37 10.82 -16.12
N GLY A 335 -9.21 10.46 -15.59
CA GLY A 335 -7.91 10.92 -16.10
C GLY A 335 -7.68 10.52 -17.57
N LYS A 336 -8.13 9.34 -18.00
CA LYS A 336 -8.07 8.94 -19.42
C LYS A 336 -8.94 9.82 -20.30
N TYR A 337 -10.15 10.16 -19.85
CA TYR A 337 -11.03 11.06 -20.59
C TYR A 337 -10.46 12.46 -20.69
N VAL A 338 -9.94 13.01 -19.58
CA VAL A 338 -9.28 14.33 -19.57
C VAL A 338 -8.12 14.35 -20.55
N ALA A 339 -7.26 13.33 -20.54
CA ALA A 339 -6.15 13.22 -21.49
C ALA A 339 -6.63 13.09 -22.96
N GLN A 340 -7.74 12.39 -23.20
CA GLN A 340 -8.32 12.26 -24.54
C GLN A 340 -8.87 13.60 -25.04
N VAL A 341 -9.59 14.33 -24.19
CA VAL A 341 -10.12 15.67 -24.48
C VAL A 341 -8.97 16.65 -24.69
N GLU A 342 -7.96 16.65 -23.82
CA GLU A 342 -6.75 17.45 -23.94
C GLU A 342 -6.08 17.22 -25.30
N ARG A 343 -5.82 15.98 -25.69
CA ARG A 343 -5.24 15.64 -27.01
C ARG A 343 -6.08 16.16 -28.17
N LYS A 344 -7.41 16.06 -28.07
CA LYS A 344 -8.32 16.57 -29.10
C LYS A 344 -8.31 18.10 -29.17
N ILE A 345 -8.27 18.80 -28.04
CA ILE A 345 -8.10 20.25 -28.00
C ILE A 345 -6.78 20.65 -28.65
N LYS A 346 -5.67 20.01 -28.26
CA LYS A 346 -4.34 20.27 -28.85
C LYS A 346 -4.33 20.01 -30.36
N GLN A 347 -4.94 18.92 -30.81
CA GLN A 347 -5.05 18.58 -32.23
C GLN A 347 -5.82 19.66 -33.01
N GLN A 348 -6.97 20.09 -32.51
CA GLN A 348 -7.80 21.11 -33.17
C GLN A 348 -7.10 22.47 -33.20
N LEU A 349 -6.45 22.87 -32.10
CA LEU A 349 -5.66 24.10 -32.04
C LEU A 349 -4.50 24.06 -33.04
N ALA A 350 -3.74 22.95 -33.09
CA ALA A 350 -2.63 22.80 -34.02
C ALA A 350 -3.08 22.86 -35.49
N ILE A 351 -4.21 22.23 -35.84
CA ILE A 351 -4.79 22.30 -37.19
C ILE A 351 -5.15 23.75 -37.53
N LYS A 352 -5.85 24.46 -36.63
CA LYS A 352 -6.26 25.84 -36.85
C LYS A 352 -5.08 26.80 -36.95
N GLN A 353 -4.06 26.62 -36.11
CA GLN A 353 -2.82 27.39 -36.19
C GLN A 353 -2.08 27.13 -37.51
N GLY A 354 -2.04 25.87 -37.96
CA GLY A 354 -1.47 25.49 -39.25
C GLY A 354 -2.23 26.09 -40.44
N GLU A 355 -3.56 26.10 -40.40
CA GLU A 355 -4.41 26.75 -41.41
C GLU A 355 -4.11 28.26 -41.52
N LEU A 356 -4.01 28.95 -40.39
CA LEU A 356 -3.68 30.38 -40.36
C LEU A 356 -2.27 30.67 -40.88
N ALA A 357 -1.29 29.86 -40.47
CA ALA A 357 0.09 29.99 -40.95
C ALA A 357 0.18 29.74 -42.47
N CYS A 358 -0.53 28.72 -42.96
CA CYS A 358 -0.61 28.40 -44.40
C CYS A 358 -1.26 29.53 -45.19
N GLN A 359 -2.39 30.07 -44.73
CA GLN A 359 -3.05 31.21 -45.37
C GLN A 359 -2.14 32.44 -45.43
N HIS A 360 -1.35 32.69 -44.39
CA HIS A 360 -0.40 33.79 -44.39
C HIS A 360 0.73 33.60 -45.40
N LEU A 361 1.32 32.40 -45.49
CA LEU A 361 2.37 32.08 -46.47
C LEU A 361 1.84 32.17 -47.91
N LEU A 362 0.60 31.74 -48.14
CA LEU A 362 -0.05 31.87 -49.45
C LEU A 362 -0.30 33.34 -49.82
N ALA A 363 -0.59 34.20 -48.85
CA ALA A 363 -0.77 35.64 -49.07
C ALA A 363 0.57 36.38 -49.25
N HIS A 364 1.68 35.88 -48.67
CA HIS A 364 3.00 36.51 -48.67
C HIS A 364 4.09 35.49 -49.03
N PRO A 365 4.22 35.10 -50.31
CA PRO A 365 5.17 34.06 -50.73
C PRO A 365 6.64 34.42 -50.48
N ASP A 366 6.96 35.72 -50.37
CA ASP A 366 8.32 36.21 -50.12
C ASP A 366 8.69 36.24 -48.62
N SER A 367 7.75 35.97 -47.71
CA SER A 367 8.01 35.96 -46.27
C SER A 367 8.62 34.63 -45.84
N THR A 368 9.84 34.64 -45.29
CA THR A 368 10.49 33.45 -44.73
C THR A 368 9.96 33.06 -43.35
N ASP A 369 9.32 34.01 -42.65
CA ASP A 369 8.84 33.82 -41.29
C ASP A 369 7.34 33.50 -41.33
N ALA A 370 6.99 32.29 -40.87
CA ALA A 370 5.60 31.90 -40.66
C ALA A 370 5.11 32.54 -39.35
N PRO A 371 4.12 33.45 -39.38
CA PRO A 371 3.62 34.04 -38.17
C PRO A 371 2.94 32.97 -37.32
N VAL A 372 3.09 33.11 -36.01
CA VAL A 372 2.37 32.31 -35.04
C VAL A 372 0.90 32.71 -35.09
N GLY A 373 0.09 31.91 -35.78
CA GLY A 373 -1.35 32.07 -35.82
C GLY A 373 -1.92 31.95 -34.41
N LYS A 374 -2.68 32.94 -33.96
CA LYS A 374 -3.38 32.88 -32.68
C LYS A 374 -4.84 32.53 -32.94
N VAL A 375 -5.34 31.52 -32.24
CA VAL A 375 -6.69 30.97 -32.44
C VAL A 375 -7.59 31.38 -31.27
N LEU A 376 -8.85 31.70 -31.58
CA LEU A 376 -9.87 31.97 -30.56
C LEU A 376 -10.31 30.66 -29.90
N VAL A 377 -10.17 30.55 -28.59
CA VAL A 377 -10.46 29.31 -27.84
C VAL A 377 -11.94 28.91 -27.95
N LYS A 378 -12.85 29.89 -28.06
CA LYS A 378 -14.30 29.68 -28.16
C LYS A 378 -14.71 28.84 -29.38
N ASP A 379 -14.09 29.09 -30.52
CA ASP A 379 -14.40 28.37 -31.78
C ASP A 379 -13.98 26.91 -31.73
N VAL A 380 -12.93 26.62 -30.96
CA VAL A 380 -12.43 25.25 -30.76
C VAL A 380 -13.30 24.51 -29.75
N LEU A 381 -13.72 25.20 -28.67
CA LEU A 381 -14.55 24.61 -27.63
C LEU A 381 -15.92 24.16 -28.13
N SER A 382 -16.58 24.90 -29.04
CA SER A 382 -17.88 24.50 -29.59
C SER A 382 -17.81 23.17 -30.36
N ASN A 383 -16.75 22.97 -31.14
CA ASN A 383 -16.54 21.74 -31.91
C ASN A 383 -16.23 20.55 -30.98
N ILE A 384 -15.48 20.80 -29.92
CA ILE A 384 -15.07 19.75 -28.98
C ILE A 384 -16.22 19.36 -28.06
N LYS A 385 -17.05 20.31 -27.64
CA LYS A 385 -18.24 20.03 -26.83
C LYS A 385 -19.15 18.99 -27.50
N ALA A 386 -19.39 19.13 -28.81
CA ALA A 386 -20.17 18.17 -29.58
C ALA A 386 -19.55 16.75 -29.61
N PHE A 387 -18.21 16.65 -29.60
CA PHE A 387 -17.51 15.37 -29.55
C PHE A 387 -17.57 14.71 -28.17
N VAL A 388 -17.43 15.51 -27.11
CA VAL A 388 -17.41 15.05 -25.71
C VAL A 388 -18.81 14.58 -25.25
N GLU A 389 -19.86 15.27 -25.68
CA GLU A 389 -21.27 14.92 -25.38
C GLU A 389 -21.67 13.50 -25.81
N LEU A 390 -20.97 12.91 -26.79
CA LEU A 390 -21.27 11.56 -27.27
C LEU A 390 -20.73 10.45 -26.34
N HIS A 391 -19.68 10.73 -25.57
CA HIS A 391 -18.90 9.69 -24.87
C HIS A 391 -18.94 9.78 -23.35
N LEU A 392 -19.38 10.91 -22.79
CA LEU A 392 -19.29 11.18 -21.36
C LEU A 392 -20.67 11.44 -20.73
N PRO A 393 -20.85 11.07 -19.44
CA PRO A 393 -22.06 11.43 -18.70
C PRO A 393 -22.18 12.95 -18.60
N GLN A 394 -23.36 13.48 -18.91
CA GLN A 394 -23.63 14.93 -19.00
C GLN A 394 -23.19 15.70 -17.76
N ASP A 395 -23.35 15.10 -16.57
CA ASP A 395 -23.09 15.72 -15.28
C ASP A 395 -21.61 16.09 -15.05
N ARG A 396 -20.67 15.52 -15.81
CA ARG A 396 -19.22 15.74 -15.64
C ARG A 396 -18.51 16.38 -16.84
N ILE A 397 -19.25 16.69 -17.91
CA ILE A 397 -18.66 17.22 -19.14
C ILE A 397 -17.98 18.56 -18.89
N GLU A 398 -18.62 19.46 -18.16
CA GLU A 398 -18.11 20.80 -17.91
C GLU A 398 -16.83 20.77 -17.09
N GLU A 399 -16.78 19.97 -16.02
CA GLU A 399 -15.60 19.79 -15.18
C GLU A 399 -14.41 19.27 -15.99
N ILE A 400 -14.63 18.21 -16.78
CA ILE A 400 -13.57 17.59 -17.59
C ILE A 400 -13.06 18.55 -18.65
N MET A 401 -13.96 19.32 -19.29
CA MET A 401 -13.55 20.32 -20.26
C MET A 401 -12.73 21.44 -19.62
N VAL A 402 -13.09 21.91 -18.42
CA VAL A 402 -12.34 22.97 -17.71
C VAL A 402 -10.93 22.49 -17.36
N ILE A 403 -10.80 21.28 -16.81
CA ILE A 403 -9.49 20.69 -16.45
C ILE A 403 -8.63 20.46 -17.69
N ALA A 404 -9.22 19.88 -18.75
CA ALA A 404 -8.50 19.65 -19.99
C ALA A 404 -8.06 20.98 -20.62
N LEU A 405 -8.94 22.00 -20.60
CA LEU A 405 -8.62 23.31 -21.14
C LEU A 405 -7.50 23.99 -20.35
N SER A 406 -7.55 23.99 -19.01
CA SER A 406 -6.48 24.59 -18.20
C SER A 406 -5.13 23.93 -18.49
N ALA A 407 -5.09 22.60 -18.58
CA ALA A 407 -3.88 21.86 -18.94
C ALA A 407 -3.34 22.20 -20.34
N VAL A 408 -4.22 22.49 -21.31
CA VAL A 408 -3.82 22.93 -22.65
C VAL A 408 -3.28 24.36 -22.64
N LEU A 409 -3.91 25.27 -21.89
CA LEU A 409 -3.52 26.67 -21.84
C LEU A 409 -2.18 26.89 -21.10
N GLU A 410 -1.79 25.93 -20.25
CA GLU A 410 -0.47 25.89 -19.61
C GLU A 410 0.66 25.40 -20.56
N ASP A 411 0.33 24.81 -21.71
CA ASP A 411 1.33 24.31 -22.67
C ASP A 411 1.99 25.49 -23.43
N PRO A 412 3.31 25.72 -23.27
CA PRO A 412 3.99 26.88 -23.85
C PRO A 412 4.04 26.89 -25.38
N LYS A 413 3.70 25.76 -26.03
CA LYS A 413 3.66 25.65 -27.49
C LYS A 413 2.36 26.20 -28.09
N ILE A 414 1.35 26.46 -27.27
CA ILE A 414 0.02 26.82 -27.72
C ILE A 414 -0.19 28.32 -27.55
N HIS A 415 -0.29 29.02 -28.68
CA HIS A 415 -0.57 30.46 -28.71
C HIS A 415 -2.05 30.71 -28.96
N TYR A 416 -2.71 31.34 -27.99
CA TYR A 416 -4.16 31.61 -28.01
C TYR A 416 -4.47 33.10 -27.76
N TRP A 417 -5.71 33.50 -28.07
CA TRP A 417 -6.33 34.74 -27.58
C TRP A 417 -7.45 34.40 -26.61
N GLU A 418 -7.62 35.20 -25.56
CA GLU A 418 -8.74 35.13 -24.62
C GLU A 418 -10.06 35.64 -25.21
#